data_AF-A0AAD8CBL5-F1
#
_entry.id   AF-A0AAD8CBL5-F1
#
_cell.length_a   1.000
_cell.length_b   1.000
_cell.length_c   1.000
_cell.angle_alpha   90.00
_cell.angle_beta   90.00
_cell.angle_gamma   90.00
#
_symmetry.space_group_name_H-M   'P 1'
#
loop_
_entity.id
_entity.type
_entity.pdbx_description
1 polymer ?
#
loop_
_entity_poly.entity_id
_entity_poly.type
_entity_poly.pdbx_seq_one_letter_code
_entity_poly.pdbx_strand_id
1 'polypeptide(L)'
;MVLYSHEIGKGFTSLQTFSSVLGISGINQRAFKDHDNKITDCEVESGEDMLYPTANAIRQAYAETDDDFREAIERGENLLIDISVSYDGTRQKQGFTSLYGVGVCIDLLTGLVVVFDIRSKYCHACHIQKAESMNATDLAVWKEQHDCCTNHHKSSKSMEQDSAVILWNRSVAKYNFRYVEMLSDGDSSAFKAVLESKPYAYKAVTKLTINHAHKRMGTVL
;
A
#
# COMPACT_ATOMS: atom_id res chain seq x y z
N MET A 1 -25.29 -3.83 10.71
CA MET A 1 -24.71 -3.66 12.06
C MET A 1 -23.19 -3.81 12.06
N VAL A 2 -22.63 -4.90 11.55
CA VAL A 2 -21.15 -5.07 11.49
C VAL A 2 -20.49 -4.00 10.62
N LEU A 3 -21.00 -3.77 9.38
CA LEU A 3 -20.51 -2.68 8.51
C LEU A 3 -20.52 -1.32 9.22
N TYR A 4 -21.65 -0.94 9.83
CA TYR A 4 -21.72 0.30 10.62
C TYR A 4 -20.62 0.36 11.69
N SER A 5 -20.42 -0.71 12.45
CA SER A 5 -19.38 -0.79 13.48
C SER A 5 -17.97 -0.63 12.88
N HIS A 6 -17.72 -1.24 11.72
CA HIS A 6 -16.48 -1.15 10.98
C HIS A 6 -16.16 0.30 10.57
N GLU A 7 -17.13 0.97 9.94
CA GLU A 7 -17.02 2.37 9.46
C GLU A 7 -16.71 3.37 10.58
N ILE A 8 -17.24 3.13 11.79
CA ILE A 8 -16.97 4.00 12.95
C ILE A 8 -15.76 3.54 13.79
N GLY A 9 -15.02 2.53 13.32
CA GLY A 9 -13.84 2.00 14.01
C GLY A 9 -14.16 1.35 15.36
N LYS A 10 -15.31 0.71 15.49
CA LYS A 10 -15.78 0.03 16.71
C LYS A 10 -15.77 -1.48 16.54
N GLY A 11 -15.19 -2.17 17.50
CA GLY A 11 -15.14 -3.65 17.51
C GLY A 11 -16.38 -4.30 18.11
N PHE A 12 -16.34 -5.63 18.17
CA PHE A 12 -17.42 -6.49 18.67
C PHE A 12 -18.05 -6.02 19.99
N THR A 13 -17.24 -5.70 21.01
CA THR A 13 -17.74 -5.29 22.33
C THR A 13 -18.57 -4.02 22.26
N SER A 14 -18.16 -3.04 21.46
CA SER A 14 -18.94 -1.82 21.27
C SER A 14 -20.25 -2.08 20.54
N LEU A 15 -20.25 -2.99 19.56
CA LEU A 15 -21.48 -3.41 18.89
C LEU A 15 -22.45 -4.15 19.81
N GLN A 16 -21.95 -4.98 20.73
CA GLN A 16 -22.77 -5.62 21.77
C GLN A 16 -23.42 -4.57 22.68
N THR A 17 -22.64 -3.62 23.18
CA THR A 17 -23.17 -2.52 24.01
C THR A 17 -24.23 -1.73 23.25
N PHE A 18 -23.97 -1.39 21.99
CA PHE A 18 -24.92 -0.68 21.14
C PHE A 18 -26.22 -1.47 20.94
N SER A 19 -26.12 -2.78 20.68
CA SER A 19 -27.28 -3.67 20.53
C SER A 19 -28.12 -3.71 21.81
N SER A 20 -27.46 -3.83 22.97
CA SER A 20 -28.11 -3.83 24.28
C SER A 20 -28.85 -2.50 24.57
N VAL A 21 -28.24 -1.36 24.21
CA VAL A 21 -28.89 -0.03 24.38
C VAL A 21 -30.14 0.09 23.52
N LEU A 22 -30.13 -0.48 22.32
CA LEU A 22 -31.29 -0.48 21.41
C LEU A 22 -32.33 -1.57 21.74
N GLY A 23 -32.06 -2.45 22.71
CA GLY A 23 -32.93 -3.57 23.04
C GLY A 23 -33.02 -4.63 21.94
N ILE A 24 -32.02 -4.72 21.06
CA ILE A 24 -31.95 -5.72 19.99
C ILE A 24 -30.95 -6.82 20.35
N SER A 25 -31.19 -8.04 19.86
CA SER A 25 -30.27 -9.16 20.06
C SER A 25 -28.92 -8.88 19.39
N GLY A 26 -27.84 -9.02 20.15
CA GLY A 26 -26.47 -8.91 19.63
C GLY A 26 -26.11 -10.08 18.71
N ILE A 27 -25.21 -9.81 17.77
CA ILE A 27 -24.59 -10.85 16.94
C ILE A 27 -23.60 -11.68 17.78
N ASN A 28 -23.36 -12.95 17.47
CA ASN A 28 -22.30 -13.70 18.17
C ASN A 28 -20.90 -13.31 17.62
N GLN A 29 -19.84 -13.57 18.40
CA GLN A 29 -18.48 -13.16 18.06
C GLN A 29 -17.96 -13.78 16.76
N ARG A 30 -18.32 -15.05 16.48
CA ARG A 30 -17.90 -15.73 15.25
C ARG A 30 -18.50 -15.06 14.02
N ALA A 31 -19.82 -14.86 14.03
CA ALA A 31 -20.51 -14.19 12.93
C ALA A 31 -20.05 -12.73 12.75
N PHE A 32 -19.72 -12.02 13.84
CA PHE A 32 -19.09 -10.70 13.74
C PHE A 32 -17.78 -10.77 12.95
N LYS A 33 -16.86 -11.67 13.36
CA LYS A 33 -15.55 -11.82 12.73
C LYS A 33 -15.67 -12.23 11.25
N ASP A 34 -16.56 -13.16 10.94
CA ASP A 34 -16.79 -13.62 9.57
C ASP A 34 -17.29 -12.48 8.67
N HIS A 35 -18.14 -11.58 9.19
CA HIS A 35 -18.59 -10.40 8.45
C HIS A 35 -17.52 -9.30 8.36
N ASP A 36 -16.79 -9.03 9.44
CA ASP A 36 -15.74 -8.02 9.50
C ASP A 36 -14.59 -8.35 8.54
N ASN A 37 -14.19 -9.62 8.48
CA ASN A 37 -13.22 -10.11 7.51
C ASN A 37 -13.71 -9.91 6.07
N LYS A 38 -14.95 -10.29 5.75
CA LYS A 38 -15.53 -10.10 4.41
C LYS A 38 -15.57 -8.64 3.99
N ILE A 39 -15.92 -7.73 4.91
CA ILE A 39 -15.93 -6.29 4.64
C ILE A 39 -14.50 -5.83 4.33
N THR A 40 -13.54 -6.20 5.16
CA THR A 40 -12.12 -5.86 4.98
C THR A 40 -11.61 -6.37 3.63
N ASP A 41 -11.90 -7.63 3.27
CA ASP A 41 -11.49 -8.23 2.00
C ASP A 41 -12.07 -7.45 0.81
N CYS A 42 -13.37 -7.11 0.85
CA CYS A 42 -14.02 -6.31 -0.19
C CYS A 42 -13.46 -4.89 -0.30
N GLU A 43 -13.09 -4.24 0.81
CA GLU A 43 -12.48 -2.91 0.79
C GLU A 43 -11.08 -2.92 0.19
N VAL A 44 -10.28 -3.94 0.53
CA VAL A 44 -8.95 -4.14 -0.06
C VAL A 44 -9.06 -4.40 -1.56
N GLU A 45 -9.94 -5.32 -1.96
CA GLU A 45 -10.20 -5.63 -3.36
C GLU A 45 -10.66 -4.38 -4.13
N SER A 46 -11.64 -3.64 -3.60
CA SER A 46 -12.10 -2.40 -4.23
C SER A 46 -10.99 -1.36 -4.37
N GLY A 47 -10.10 -1.23 -3.38
CA GLY A 47 -8.96 -0.34 -3.43
C GLY A 47 -7.94 -0.75 -4.50
N GLU A 48 -7.69 -2.05 -4.66
CA GLU A 48 -6.80 -2.58 -5.70
C GLU A 48 -7.42 -2.52 -7.09
N ASP A 49 -8.71 -2.77 -7.23
CA ASP A 49 -9.44 -2.73 -8.51
C ASP A 49 -9.42 -1.35 -9.14
N MET A 50 -9.47 -0.29 -8.33
CA MET A 50 -9.39 1.10 -8.80
C MET A 50 -8.03 1.45 -9.43
N LEU A 51 -6.98 0.68 -9.14
CA LEU A 51 -5.65 0.93 -9.69
C LEU A 51 -5.53 0.48 -11.16
N TYR A 52 -6.29 -0.51 -11.62
CA TYR A 52 -6.25 -0.97 -13.01
C TYR A 52 -6.74 0.11 -14.00
N PRO A 53 -7.93 0.72 -13.83
CA PRO A 53 -8.36 1.85 -14.64
C PRO A 53 -7.37 3.02 -14.57
N THR A 54 -6.79 3.25 -13.39
CA THR A 54 -5.81 4.32 -13.19
C THR A 54 -4.52 4.07 -13.98
N ALA A 55 -4.00 2.85 -13.96
CA ALA A 55 -2.85 2.46 -14.78
C ALA A 55 -3.14 2.60 -16.27
N ASN A 56 -4.35 2.24 -16.72
CA ASN A 56 -4.75 2.44 -18.12
C ASN A 56 -4.81 3.92 -18.50
N ALA A 57 -5.33 4.79 -17.62
CA ALA A 57 -5.35 6.23 -17.84
C ALA A 57 -3.93 6.83 -17.92
N ILE A 58 -3.01 6.39 -17.05
CA ILE A 58 -1.60 6.79 -17.12
C ILE A 58 -1.00 6.37 -18.47
N ARG A 59 -1.22 5.12 -18.88
CA ARG A 59 -0.72 4.60 -20.17
C ARG A 59 -1.24 5.42 -21.35
N GLN A 60 -2.50 5.83 -21.33
CA GLN A 60 -3.07 6.71 -22.35
C GLN A 60 -2.43 8.10 -22.35
N ALA A 61 -2.22 8.71 -21.18
CA ALA A 61 -1.57 10.01 -21.10
C ALA A 61 -0.13 9.98 -21.65
N TYR A 62 0.63 8.92 -21.39
CA TYR A 62 1.95 8.74 -21.99
C TYR A 62 1.90 8.56 -23.52
N ALA A 63 0.86 7.90 -24.05
CA ALA A 63 0.62 7.78 -25.49
C ALA A 63 0.28 9.13 -26.16
N GLU A 64 -0.28 10.09 -25.43
CA GLU A 64 -0.49 11.45 -25.95
C GLU A 64 0.82 12.24 -26.06
N THR A 65 1.86 11.86 -25.33
CA THR A 65 3.17 12.55 -25.31
C THR A 65 4.20 11.96 -26.28
N ASP A 66 4.01 10.72 -26.72
CA ASP A 66 4.95 9.97 -27.55
C ASP A 66 4.19 9.23 -28.66
N ASP A 67 4.30 9.75 -29.89
CA ASP A 67 3.59 9.22 -31.07
C ASP A 67 4.04 7.79 -31.42
N ASP A 68 5.33 7.46 -31.25
CA ASP A 68 5.84 6.10 -31.50
C ASP A 68 5.23 5.12 -30.50
N PHE A 69 5.12 5.55 -29.24
CA PHE A 69 4.47 4.77 -28.19
C PHE A 69 2.97 4.58 -28.44
N ARG A 70 2.27 5.62 -28.92
CA ARG A 70 0.86 5.54 -29.31
C ARG A 70 0.64 4.50 -30.41
N GLU A 71 1.43 4.56 -31.48
CA GLU A 71 1.33 3.60 -32.58
C GLU A 71 1.54 2.16 -32.10
N ALA A 72 2.47 1.92 -31.18
CA ALA A 72 2.71 0.60 -30.65
C ALA A 72 1.55 0.08 -29.77
N ILE A 73 0.90 0.94 -28.99
CA ILE A 73 -0.34 0.58 -28.29
C ILE A 73 -1.45 0.23 -29.28
N GLU A 74 -1.62 1.02 -30.35
CA GLU A 74 -2.64 0.78 -31.38
C GLU A 74 -2.42 -0.55 -32.11
N ARG A 75 -1.15 -0.99 -32.24
CA ARG A 75 -0.78 -2.33 -32.73
C ARG A 75 -1.06 -3.46 -31.74
N GLY A 76 -1.51 -3.14 -30.52
CA GLY A 76 -1.82 -4.09 -29.46
C GLY A 76 -0.60 -4.60 -28.70
N GLU A 77 0.53 -3.88 -28.75
CA GLU A 77 1.74 -4.28 -28.04
C GLU A 77 1.63 -3.99 -26.53
N ASN A 78 1.85 -5.01 -25.69
CA ASN A 78 1.95 -4.80 -24.25
C ASN A 78 3.36 -4.31 -23.89
N LEU A 79 3.58 -3.02 -24.07
CA LEU A 79 4.88 -2.40 -23.86
C LEU A 79 5.16 -2.06 -22.40
N LEU A 80 6.40 -2.32 -22.01
CA LEU A 80 6.99 -1.82 -20.78
C LEU A 80 7.17 -0.30 -20.90
N ILE A 81 6.49 0.47 -20.06
CA ILE A 81 6.61 1.94 -20.07
C ILE A 81 7.55 2.39 -18.96
N ASP A 82 8.41 3.35 -19.28
CA ASP A 82 9.18 4.09 -18.30
C ASP A 82 8.40 5.29 -17.81
N ILE A 83 8.07 5.30 -16.52
CA ILE A 83 7.35 6.41 -15.88
C ILE A 83 8.16 7.04 -14.77
N SER A 84 7.86 8.29 -14.47
CA SER A 84 8.47 9.05 -13.38
C SER A 84 7.44 9.17 -12.27
N VAL A 85 7.81 8.80 -11.05
CA VAL A 85 6.87 8.74 -9.93
C VAL A 85 7.31 9.62 -8.77
N SER A 86 6.36 10.24 -8.09
CA SER A 86 6.54 10.68 -6.73
C SER A 86 6.27 9.52 -5.79
N TYR A 87 7.12 9.37 -4.78
CA TYR A 87 6.89 8.41 -3.71
C TYR A 87 6.93 9.12 -2.36
N ASP A 88 5.91 8.84 -1.56
CA ASP A 88 5.84 9.27 -0.17
C ASP A 88 5.24 8.16 0.70
N GLY A 89 5.61 8.16 1.97
CA GLY A 89 5.12 7.22 2.96
C GLY A 89 4.58 7.92 4.20
N THR A 90 3.38 7.54 4.61
CA THR A 90 2.77 8.03 5.85
C THR A 90 2.73 6.96 6.92
N ARG A 91 2.68 7.38 8.18
CA ARG A 91 2.62 6.52 9.36
C ARG A 91 1.46 6.95 10.25
N GLN A 92 0.80 5.98 10.88
CA GLN A 92 -0.33 6.24 11.78
C GLN A 92 0.01 7.28 12.87
N LYS A 93 1.23 7.23 13.41
CA LYS A 93 1.71 8.17 14.43
C LYS A 93 3.13 8.62 14.11
N GLN A 94 3.41 9.88 14.38
CA GLN A 94 4.78 10.41 14.31
C GLN A 94 5.65 9.76 15.39
N GLY A 95 6.90 9.44 15.04
CA GLY A 95 7.88 8.83 15.95
C GLY A 95 8.16 7.35 15.70
N PHE A 96 8.75 6.69 16.68
CA PHE A 96 9.29 5.32 16.55
C PHE A 96 8.29 4.22 16.91
N THR A 97 7.07 4.57 17.32
CA THR A 97 6.07 3.64 17.86
C THR A 97 4.89 3.39 16.91
N SER A 98 4.95 3.88 15.66
CA SER A 98 3.88 3.61 14.70
C SER A 98 3.71 2.11 14.45
N LEU A 99 2.47 1.66 14.43
CA LEU A 99 2.10 0.27 14.17
C LEU A 99 1.75 0.03 12.71
N TYR A 100 1.37 1.09 11.99
CA TYR A 100 1.01 1.03 10.59
C TYR A 100 1.77 2.08 9.78
N GLY A 101 2.04 1.75 8.53
CA GLY A 101 2.60 2.65 7.53
C GLY A 101 1.99 2.36 6.17
N VAL A 102 1.91 3.37 5.32
CA VAL A 102 1.43 3.25 3.94
C VAL A 102 2.45 3.95 3.04
N GLY A 103 2.91 3.27 1.99
CA GLY A 103 3.71 3.88 0.93
C GLY A 103 2.87 4.01 -0.34
N VAL A 104 2.99 5.13 -1.05
CA VAL A 104 2.21 5.39 -2.27
C VAL A 104 3.12 5.90 -3.38
N CYS A 105 2.97 5.35 -4.58
CA CYS A 105 3.55 5.89 -5.81
C CYS A 105 2.48 6.64 -6.59
N ILE A 106 2.78 7.88 -6.96
CA ILE A 106 1.93 8.75 -7.78
C ILE A 106 2.70 9.08 -9.06
N ASP A 107 2.07 8.90 -10.21
CA ASP A 107 2.65 9.26 -11.49
C ASP A 107 2.82 10.78 -11.63
N LEU A 108 3.98 11.23 -12.09
CA LEU A 108 4.28 12.67 -12.19
C LEU A 108 3.58 13.35 -13.36
N LEU A 109 3.26 12.62 -14.43
CA LEU A 109 2.60 13.20 -15.61
C LEU A 109 1.12 13.49 -15.30
N THR A 110 0.42 12.50 -14.76
CA THR A 110 -1.03 12.54 -14.54
C THR A 110 -1.44 12.96 -13.13
N GLY A 111 -0.54 12.85 -12.15
CA GLY A 111 -0.88 13.02 -10.73
C GLY A 111 -1.73 11.89 -10.16
N LEU A 112 -1.88 10.77 -10.88
CA LEU A 112 -2.71 9.65 -10.47
C LEU A 112 -1.92 8.63 -9.64
N VAL A 113 -2.61 7.96 -8.71
CA VAL A 113 -2.02 6.90 -7.87
C VAL A 113 -1.75 5.66 -8.72
N VAL A 114 -0.49 5.29 -8.86
CA VAL A 114 -0.08 4.08 -9.59
C VAL A 114 -0.32 2.85 -8.74
N VAL A 115 0.15 2.90 -7.49
CA VAL A 115 0.15 1.76 -6.57
C VAL A 115 0.39 2.23 -5.14
N PHE A 116 -0.11 1.49 -4.17
CA PHE A 116 0.19 1.68 -2.75
C PHE A 116 0.54 0.34 -2.07
N ASP A 117 1.20 0.41 -0.92
CA ASP A 117 1.54 -0.73 -0.07
C ASP A 117 1.27 -0.40 1.39
N ILE A 118 0.69 -1.35 2.14
CA ILE A 118 0.32 -1.18 3.54
C ILE A 118 1.20 -2.08 4.40
N ARG A 119 1.89 -1.50 5.39
CA ARG A 119 2.76 -2.18 6.35
C ARG A 119 2.14 -2.16 7.73
N SER A 120 2.12 -3.31 8.40
CA SER A 120 1.61 -3.49 9.75
C SER A 120 2.61 -4.23 10.62
N LYS A 121 2.85 -3.68 11.82
CA LYS A 121 3.52 -4.31 12.96
C LYS A 121 2.54 -4.88 13.98
N TYR A 122 1.25 -4.76 13.71
CA TYR A 122 0.21 -5.09 14.65
C TYR A 122 -0.68 -6.20 14.12
N CYS A 123 -0.96 -7.16 15.00
CA CYS A 123 -2.05 -8.08 14.85
C CYS A 123 -2.77 -8.12 16.20
N HIS A 124 -4.09 -7.90 16.20
CA HIS A 124 -4.89 -7.86 17.42
C HIS A 124 -4.89 -9.21 18.13
N ALA A 125 -5.02 -10.30 17.38
CA ALA A 125 -4.99 -11.65 17.93
C ALA A 125 -3.63 -11.96 18.57
N CYS A 126 -2.51 -11.60 17.91
CA CYS A 126 -1.17 -11.70 18.50
C CYS A 126 -1.00 -10.86 19.78
N HIS A 127 -1.65 -9.70 19.83
CA HIS A 127 -1.61 -8.83 21.01
C HIS A 127 -2.38 -9.42 22.18
N ILE A 128 -3.58 -9.95 21.95
CA ILE A 128 -4.36 -10.67 22.97
C ILE A 128 -3.58 -11.90 23.45
N GLN A 129 -3.03 -12.70 22.54
CA GLN A 129 -2.39 -13.95 22.91
C GLN A 129 -1.13 -13.74 23.78
N LYS A 130 -0.40 -12.65 23.55
CA LYS A 130 0.72 -12.24 24.41
C LYS A 130 0.28 -11.88 25.83
N ALA A 131 -0.94 -11.37 26.01
CA ALA A 131 -1.47 -11.03 27.33
C ALA A 131 -1.90 -12.28 28.11
N GLU A 132 -2.35 -13.34 27.42
CA GLU A 132 -2.88 -14.57 28.04
C GLU A 132 -1.80 -15.58 28.49
N SER A 133 -0.51 -15.32 28.20
CA SER A 133 0.65 -16.09 28.72
C SER A 133 0.59 -17.61 28.48
N MET A 134 0.50 -18.02 27.21
CA MET A 134 0.63 -19.44 26.82
C MET A 134 2.04 -19.99 27.05
N ASN A 135 2.16 -21.31 27.25
CA ASN A 135 3.45 -21.99 27.20
C ASN A 135 4.02 -21.97 25.77
N ALA A 136 5.33 -22.23 25.64
CA ALA A 136 6.04 -22.08 24.37
C ALA A 136 5.54 -23.02 23.26
N THR A 137 5.13 -24.24 23.61
CA THR A 137 4.65 -25.26 22.65
C THR A 137 3.31 -24.85 22.06
N ASP A 138 2.34 -24.50 22.91
CA ASP A 138 1.01 -24.13 22.45
C ASP A 138 1.04 -22.80 21.68
N LEU A 139 1.94 -21.88 22.04
CA LEU A 139 2.16 -20.64 21.29
C LEU A 139 2.70 -20.90 19.87
N ALA A 140 3.57 -21.90 19.70
CA ALA A 140 4.10 -22.26 18.39
C ALA A 140 2.99 -22.80 17.48
N VAL A 141 2.19 -23.75 17.99
CA VAL A 141 1.04 -24.32 17.30
C VAL A 141 0.03 -23.23 16.93
N TRP A 142 -0.28 -22.33 17.86
CA TRP A 142 -1.19 -21.22 17.61
C TRP A 142 -0.68 -20.28 16.51
N LYS A 143 0.61 -19.93 16.53
CA LYS A 143 1.22 -19.05 15.52
C LYS A 143 1.17 -19.63 14.12
N GLU A 144 1.30 -20.95 13.98
CA GLU A 144 1.20 -21.64 12.69
C GLU A 144 -0.23 -21.68 12.15
N GLN A 145 -1.23 -21.75 13.04
CA GLN A 145 -2.64 -21.82 12.66
C GLN A 145 -3.30 -20.45 12.49
N HIS A 146 -2.73 -19.42 13.11
CA HIS A 146 -3.28 -18.08 13.11
C HIS A 146 -2.96 -17.31 11.83
N ASP A 147 -4.00 -16.75 11.22
CA ASP A 147 -3.88 -15.77 10.14
C ASP A 147 -3.36 -14.41 10.65
N CYS A 148 -2.04 -14.25 10.62
CA CYS A 148 -1.35 -13.09 11.19
C CYS A 148 -1.36 -11.88 10.26
N CYS A 149 -2.00 -10.80 10.70
CA CYS A 149 -2.04 -9.53 9.96
C CYS A 149 -0.73 -8.71 10.01
N THR A 150 0.31 -9.21 10.71
CA THR A 150 1.61 -8.52 10.77
C THR A 150 2.44 -8.90 9.55
N ASN A 151 2.75 -7.91 8.70
CA ASN A 151 3.59 -8.11 7.53
C ASN A 151 4.97 -7.43 7.65
N HIS A 152 5.21 -6.64 8.71
CA HIS A 152 6.45 -5.91 8.96
C HIS A 152 7.03 -6.20 10.35
N HIS A 153 8.31 -6.56 10.42
CA HIS A 153 8.95 -6.96 11.67
C HIS A 153 10.10 -6.05 12.12
N LYS A 154 10.47 -5.05 11.32
CA LYS A 154 11.57 -4.12 11.60
C LYS A 154 11.08 -2.86 12.35
N SER A 155 11.93 -1.85 12.41
CA SER A 155 11.59 -0.54 13.01
C SER A 155 10.44 0.13 12.26
N SER A 156 9.68 0.97 12.95
CA SER A 156 8.55 1.69 12.34
C SER A 156 9.02 2.72 11.30
N LYS A 157 10.28 3.21 11.40
CA LYS A 157 10.91 4.07 10.39
C LYS A 157 11.19 3.30 9.09
N SER A 158 11.55 2.02 9.18
CA SER A 158 11.85 1.20 7.99
C SER A 158 10.62 0.75 7.20
N MET A 159 9.40 0.99 7.68
CA MET A 159 8.17 0.66 6.92
C MET A 159 8.14 1.37 5.57
N GLU A 160 8.47 2.66 5.56
CA GLU A 160 8.53 3.46 4.34
C GLU A 160 9.58 2.94 3.36
N GLN A 161 10.74 2.51 3.84
CA GLN A 161 11.80 1.95 2.99
C GLN A 161 11.40 0.59 2.42
N ASP A 162 10.86 -0.30 3.27
CA ASP A 162 10.42 -1.62 2.86
C ASP A 162 9.25 -1.52 1.86
N SER A 163 8.29 -0.60 2.07
CA SER A 163 7.23 -0.32 1.09
C SER A 163 7.77 0.16 -0.25
N ALA A 164 8.72 1.10 -0.26
CA ALA A 164 9.33 1.58 -1.50
C ALA A 164 9.95 0.42 -2.29
N VAL A 165 10.74 -0.43 -1.63
CA VAL A 165 11.36 -1.61 -2.26
C VAL A 165 10.31 -2.57 -2.83
N ILE A 166 9.24 -2.85 -2.07
CA ILE A 166 8.14 -3.71 -2.53
C ILE A 166 7.48 -3.13 -3.79
N LEU A 167 7.15 -1.83 -3.76
CA LEU A 167 6.47 -1.16 -4.87
C LEU A 167 7.32 -1.17 -6.15
N TRP A 168 8.62 -0.91 -6.05
CA TRP A 168 9.53 -0.96 -7.19
C TRP A 168 9.71 -2.37 -7.74
N ASN A 169 9.90 -3.37 -6.87
CA ASN A 169 10.15 -4.75 -7.30
C ASN A 169 8.95 -5.39 -8.02
N ARG A 170 7.72 -4.98 -7.70
CA ARG A 170 6.50 -5.52 -8.34
C ARG A 170 5.94 -4.68 -9.49
N SER A 171 6.52 -3.50 -9.76
CA SER A 171 6.02 -2.52 -10.73
C SER A 171 5.78 -3.10 -12.13
N VAL A 172 6.79 -3.79 -12.66
CA VAL A 172 6.75 -4.41 -13.99
C VAL A 172 5.71 -5.53 -14.04
N ALA A 173 5.70 -6.41 -13.04
CA ALA A 173 4.79 -7.55 -13.00
C ALA A 173 3.32 -7.12 -12.84
N LYS A 174 3.04 -6.03 -12.11
CA LYS A 174 1.68 -5.60 -11.79
C LYS A 174 1.05 -4.79 -12.94
N TYR A 175 1.76 -3.80 -13.49
CA TYR A 175 1.19 -2.87 -14.50
C TYR A 175 2.05 -2.68 -15.75
N ASN A 176 3.13 -3.44 -15.90
CA ASN A 176 4.11 -3.27 -16.97
C ASN A 176 4.67 -1.84 -17.03
N PHE A 177 4.92 -1.28 -15.85
CA PHE A 177 5.56 0.02 -15.64
C PHE A 177 6.93 -0.18 -14.99
N ARG A 178 7.89 0.63 -15.40
CA ARG A 178 9.22 0.73 -14.80
C ARG A 178 9.40 2.14 -14.27
N TYR A 179 9.53 2.26 -12.95
CA TYR A 179 9.68 3.54 -12.27
C TYR A 179 11.13 4.01 -12.37
N VAL A 180 11.43 4.84 -13.37
CA VAL A 180 12.81 5.21 -13.73
C VAL A 180 13.32 6.43 -12.98
N GLU A 181 12.42 7.31 -12.58
CA GLU A 181 12.75 8.51 -11.80
C GLU A 181 11.87 8.56 -10.55
N MET A 182 12.47 8.89 -9.40
CA MET A 182 11.79 9.04 -8.12
C MET A 182 11.88 10.49 -7.66
N LEU A 183 10.73 11.18 -7.60
CA LEU A 183 10.59 12.43 -6.88
C LEU A 183 10.34 12.11 -5.39
N SER A 184 11.30 12.43 -4.55
CA SER A 184 11.18 12.29 -3.09
C SER A 184 11.59 13.58 -2.40
N ASP A 185 11.15 13.73 -1.15
CA ASP A 185 11.65 14.81 -0.30
C ASP A 185 13.16 14.65 0.01
N GLY A 186 13.71 15.60 0.76
CA GLY A 186 15.12 15.62 1.12
C GLY A 186 15.61 14.36 1.87
N ASP A 187 14.73 13.62 2.57
CA ASP A 187 15.10 12.36 3.20
C ASP A 187 15.29 11.30 2.11
N SER A 188 16.54 10.90 1.93
CA SER A 188 16.96 10.01 0.84
C SER A 188 16.89 8.55 1.22
N SER A 189 16.32 8.20 2.38
CA SER A 189 16.42 6.84 2.90
C SER A 189 15.59 5.81 2.10
N ALA A 190 14.39 6.17 1.64
CA ALA A 190 13.60 5.32 0.74
C ALA A 190 14.28 5.16 -0.64
N PHE A 191 14.78 6.25 -1.22
CA PHE A 191 15.51 6.22 -2.49
C PHE A 191 16.77 5.34 -2.41
N LYS A 192 17.54 5.43 -1.31
CA LYS A 192 18.71 4.57 -1.07
C LYS A 192 18.31 3.10 -1.03
N ALA A 193 17.23 2.76 -0.32
CA ALA A 193 16.74 1.38 -0.24
C ALA A 193 16.33 0.84 -1.62
N VAL A 194 15.66 1.65 -2.44
CA VAL A 194 15.30 1.29 -3.83
C VAL A 194 16.55 1.10 -4.70
N LEU A 195 17.56 1.97 -4.59
CA LEU A 195 18.81 1.79 -5.32
C LEU A 195 19.53 0.50 -4.95
N GLU A 196 19.59 0.20 -3.65
CA GLU A 196 20.23 -1.01 -3.13
C GLU A 196 19.49 -2.29 -3.54
N SER A 197 18.16 -2.24 -3.67
CA SER A 197 17.36 -3.40 -4.09
C SER A 197 17.54 -3.75 -5.57
N LYS A 198 18.10 -2.84 -6.39
CA LYS A 198 18.33 -3.03 -7.83
C LYS A 198 17.11 -3.62 -8.55
N PRO A 199 15.95 -2.93 -8.52
CA PRO A 199 14.68 -3.48 -8.99
C PRO A 199 14.70 -3.81 -10.49
N TYR A 200 15.62 -3.21 -11.26
CA TYR A 200 15.74 -3.43 -12.69
C TYR A 200 17.19 -3.77 -13.06
N ALA A 201 17.39 -4.86 -13.81
CA ALA A 201 18.71 -5.38 -14.14
C ALA A 201 19.59 -4.41 -14.97
N TYR A 202 18.98 -3.57 -15.82
CA TYR A 202 19.68 -2.75 -16.81
C TYR A 202 19.40 -1.25 -16.71
N LYS A 203 18.65 -0.80 -15.69
CA LYS A 203 18.29 0.62 -15.54
C LYS A 203 18.27 1.04 -14.08
N ALA A 204 19.17 1.96 -13.73
CA ALA A 204 19.19 2.55 -12.39
C ALA A 204 18.06 3.58 -12.24
N VAL A 205 17.49 3.64 -11.04
CA VAL A 205 16.49 4.66 -10.68
C VAL A 205 17.22 5.97 -10.40
N THR A 206 16.76 7.09 -10.96
CA THR A 206 17.35 8.41 -10.70
C THR A 206 16.50 9.19 -9.69
N LYS A 207 17.13 10.05 -8.89
CA LYS A 207 16.42 10.93 -7.95
C LYS A 207 16.11 12.27 -8.63
N LEU A 208 14.85 12.67 -8.60
CA LEU A 208 14.43 14.04 -8.91
C LEU A 208 14.40 14.86 -7.63
N THR A 209 14.93 16.09 -7.69
CA THR A 209 14.83 17.08 -6.60
C THR A 209 13.86 18.18 -7.02
N ILE A 210 13.28 18.91 -6.06
CA ILE A 210 12.32 19.99 -6.33
C ILE A 210 12.89 21.03 -7.31
N ASN A 211 14.19 21.33 -7.23
CA ASN A 211 14.86 22.25 -8.17
C ASN A 211 14.93 21.70 -9.61
N HIS A 212 14.98 20.37 -9.77
CA HIS A 212 14.88 19.72 -11.09
C HIS A 212 13.42 19.60 -11.56
N ALA A 213 12.49 19.32 -10.64
CA ALA A 213 11.06 19.24 -10.95
C ALA A 213 10.50 20.59 -11.43
N HIS A 214 10.87 21.69 -10.77
CA HIS A 214 10.44 23.05 -11.16
C HIS A 214 10.90 23.43 -12.58
N LYS A 215 12.09 22.99 -13.01
CA LYS A 215 12.59 23.25 -14.37
C LYS A 215 11.82 22.50 -15.45
N ARG A 216 11.28 21.31 -15.14
CA ARG A 216 10.48 20.50 -16.09
C ARG A 216 9.00 20.91 -16.13
N MET A 217 8.44 21.32 -14.99
CA MET A 217 7.05 21.84 -14.96
C MET A 217 6.94 23.23 -15.60
N GLY A 218 8.03 23.99 -15.70
CA GLY A 218 8.06 25.32 -16.31
C GLY A 218 8.14 25.35 -17.84
N THR A 219 8.11 24.21 -18.53
CA THR A 219 8.18 24.14 -20.01
C THR A 219 6.84 23.84 -20.68
N VAL A 220 5.76 23.77 -19.91
CA VAL A 220 4.38 23.61 -20.40
C VAL A 220 3.52 24.75 -19.84
N LEU A 221 3.78 25.97 -20.33
CA LEU A 221 2.86 27.11 -20.29
C LEU A 221 3.04 27.92 -21.57
#